data_AF-A0A845AAG9-F1
#
_entry.id   AF-A0A845AAG9-F1
#
_cell.length_a   1.000
_cell.length_b   1.000
_cell.length_c   1.000
_cell.angle_alpha   90.00
_cell.angle_beta   90.00
_cell.angle_gamma   90.00
#
_symmetry.space_group_name_H-M   'P 1'
#
loop_
_entity.id
_entity.type
_entity.pdbx_description
1 polymer ?
#
loop_
_entity_poly.entity_id
_entity_poly.type
_entity_poly.pdbx_seq_one_letter_code
_entity_poly.pdbx_strand_id
1 'polypeptide(L)'
;MAVKKVHLLLKTRVPEFMFNPGRKDGIVLPASKARSRITIKPVSPEKDEHGHHLGINARVARYFSATSEQFSYVQNFIHRRLKPYGESGLAFPLEHKDVTVVDGDGNIQKGMTFWYDWLPADIRQILEQQESEMWHELFRFLRLLRWHQNEPFPLPKQDDHSLYWRTASSGHYDLLPPRSSSFSGPTLGGIKWETDDQAEMRALWRSKTAEEPLAHELRSEAELIKVTSPRSALLMAASALEVGVKGHISRVAPVVEWLAFNVPSPPVHKVLRDYLPDIHASNARKLDWEKVKKLFNSCQIVGEDRNKLAHAGYTPDQEVIDRHLITVSDVLYVLDYLEGHDWVTEHVSDSTRNKLGWRSARNPRGFVLMKSGPSA
;
A
#
# COMPACT_ATOMS: atom_id res chain seq x y z
N MET A 1 -23.00 32.10 6.99
CA MET A 1 -21.92 32.37 6.01
C MET A 1 -21.61 31.09 5.25
N ALA A 2 -21.42 31.15 3.93
CA ALA A 2 -21.05 29.96 3.14
C ALA A 2 -19.66 29.47 3.56
N VAL A 3 -19.55 28.17 3.85
CA VAL A 3 -18.27 27.54 4.20
C VAL A 3 -17.34 27.58 2.98
N LYS A 4 -16.24 28.33 3.09
CA LYS A 4 -15.21 28.40 2.06
C LYS A 4 -14.38 27.12 2.09
N LYS A 5 -14.25 26.46 0.93
CA LYS A 5 -13.55 25.18 0.80
C LYS A 5 -12.32 25.34 -0.07
N VAL A 6 -11.18 24.85 0.43
CA VAL A 6 -9.97 24.66 -0.35
C VAL A 6 -9.87 23.16 -0.64
N HIS A 7 -9.72 22.82 -1.92
CA HIS A 7 -9.59 21.45 -2.36
C HIS A 7 -8.10 21.11 -2.50
N LEU A 8 -7.73 19.93 -2.02
CA LEU A 8 -6.39 19.37 -2.14
C LEU A 8 -6.43 18.13 -3.02
N LEU A 9 -5.35 17.92 -3.76
CA LEU A 9 -5.11 16.73 -4.55
C LEU A 9 -3.68 16.27 -4.29
N LEU A 10 -3.54 15.14 -3.61
CA LEU A 10 -2.28 14.42 -3.51
C LEU A 10 -2.18 13.49 -4.71
N LYS A 11 -1.04 13.50 -5.40
CA LYS A 11 -0.77 12.64 -6.54
C LYS A 11 0.61 12.00 -6.35
N THR A 12 0.65 10.68 -6.39
CA THR A 12 1.89 9.90 -6.42
C THR A 12 1.86 8.96 -7.61
N ARG A 13 3.05 8.61 -8.09
CA ARG A 13 3.19 7.45 -8.95
C ARG A 13 3.28 6.22 -8.04
N VAL A 14 2.56 5.17 -8.39
CA VAL A 14 2.81 3.84 -7.87
C VAL A 14 3.53 3.13 -9.00
N PRO A 15 4.87 3.07 -8.95
CA PRO A 15 5.60 2.32 -9.94
C PRO A 15 5.17 0.86 -9.84
N GLU A 16 5.18 0.17 -10.99
CA GLU A 16 5.03 -1.28 -11.10
C GLU A 16 3.66 -1.89 -10.75
N PHE A 17 2.78 -1.11 -10.16
CA PHE A 17 1.36 -1.42 -10.13
C PHE A 17 0.80 -1.24 -11.57
N MET A 18 0.25 -2.31 -12.13
CA MET A 18 -0.47 -2.32 -13.41
C MET A 18 -1.85 -2.97 -13.23
N PHE A 19 -2.76 -2.76 -14.17
CA PHE A 19 -4.04 -3.46 -14.29
C PHE A 19 -3.91 -4.59 -15.31
N ASN A 20 -4.30 -5.80 -14.93
CA ASN A 20 -4.44 -6.94 -15.84
C ASN A 20 -5.76 -7.69 -15.56
N PRO A 21 -6.81 -7.59 -16.40
CA PRO A 21 -6.82 -6.93 -17.70
C PRO A 21 -6.66 -5.41 -17.58
N GLY A 22 -6.23 -4.77 -18.67
CA GLY A 22 -6.10 -3.33 -18.76
C GLY A 22 -7.38 -2.60 -18.35
N ARG A 23 -7.22 -1.47 -17.66
CA ARG A 23 -8.34 -0.69 -17.14
C ARG A 23 -8.09 0.80 -17.29
N LYS A 24 -8.47 1.34 -18.45
CA LYS A 24 -8.34 2.77 -18.77
C LYS A 24 -8.95 3.69 -17.71
N ASP A 25 -10.13 3.33 -17.22
CA ASP A 25 -10.84 4.11 -16.21
C ASP A 25 -10.26 3.97 -14.81
N GLY A 26 -9.42 2.97 -14.58
CA GLY A 26 -8.85 2.60 -13.30
C GLY A 26 -9.89 2.32 -12.22
N ILE A 27 -9.50 2.54 -10.96
CA ILE A 27 -10.34 2.36 -9.79
C ILE A 27 -10.64 3.73 -9.19
N VAL A 28 -11.91 3.97 -8.87
CA VAL A 28 -12.35 5.12 -8.08
C VAL A 28 -13.13 4.59 -6.89
N LEU A 29 -12.68 4.97 -5.69
CA LEU A 29 -13.39 4.66 -4.46
C LEU A 29 -13.73 5.94 -3.70
N PRO A 30 -14.97 6.07 -3.22
CA PRO A 30 -15.27 7.05 -2.19
C PRO A 30 -14.47 6.70 -0.93
N ALA A 31 -13.88 7.69 -0.25
CA ALA A 31 -13.08 7.42 0.93
C ALA A 31 -13.94 6.90 2.10
N SER A 32 -13.28 6.26 3.06
CA SER A 32 -13.88 5.79 4.31
C SER A 32 -14.41 6.95 5.18
N LYS A 33 -13.90 8.17 4.97
CA LYS A 33 -14.39 9.43 5.55
C LYS A 33 -15.08 10.28 4.47
N ALA A 34 -16.16 10.97 4.84
CA ALA A 34 -17.08 11.69 3.94
C ALA A 34 -16.48 12.86 3.10
N ARG A 35 -15.15 13.06 3.10
CA ARG A 35 -14.51 14.21 2.46
C ARG A 35 -13.39 13.87 1.48
N SER A 36 -12.99 12.61 1.34
CA SER A 36 -11.93 12.19 0.41
C SER A 36 -12.42 11.27 -0.70
N ARG A 37 -11.64 11.23 -1.79
CA ARG A 37 -11.84 10.31 -2.92
C ARG A 37 -10.49 9.79 -3.36
N ILE A 38 -10.36 8.47 -3.43
CA ILE A 38 -9.15 7.81 -3.91
C ILE A 38 -9.36 7.39 -5.36
N THR A 39 -8.37 7.64 -6.20
CA THR A 39 -8.37 7.24 -7.61
C THR A 39 -7.02 6.65 -7.98
N ILE A 40 -7.04 5.48 -8.59
CA ILE A 40 -5.87 4.79 -9.12
C ILE A 40 -6.11 4.56 -10.61
N LYS A 41 -5.28 5.13 -11.49
CA LYS A 41 -5.44 5.04 -12.96
C LYS A 41 -4.09 4.92 -13.67
N PRO A 42 -4.01 4.26 -14.84
CA PRO A 42 -2.79 4.30 -15.64
C PRO A 42 -2.29 5.72 -15.86
N VAL A 43 -0.97 5.92 -15.90
CA VAL A 43 -0.40 7.26 -16.10
C VAL A 43 -0.82 7.85 -17.44
N SER A 44 -0.93 7.02 -18.48
CA SER A 44 -1.43 7.39 -19.80
C SER A 44 -2.41 6.32 -20.31
N PRO A 45 -3.67 6.32 -19.85
CA PRO A 45 -4.65 5.27 -20.17
C PRO A 45 -4.85 5.01 -21.66
N GLU A 46 -4.69 6.05 -22.50
CA GLU A 46 -4.83 5.92 -23.95
C GLU A 46 -3.64 5.26 -24.66
N LYS A 47 -2.47 5.25 -24.02
CA LYS A 47 -1.24 4.65 -24.57
C LYS A 47 -0.89 3.33 -23.88
N ASP A 48 -1.29 3.20 -22.62
CA ASP A 48 -0.95 2.10 -21.75
C ASP A 48 -2.11 1.93 -20.75
N GLU A 49 -3.16 1.24 -21.18
CA GLU A 49 -4.35 0.99 -20.36
C GLU A 49 -4.10 0.05 -19.18
N HIS A 50 -2.97 -0.67 -19.21
CA HIS A 50 -2.50 -1.53 -18.14
C HIS A 50 -1.70 -0.69 -17.12
N GLY A 51 -1.02 0.37 -17.55
CA GLY A 51 -0.02 1.05 -16.71
C GLY A 51 1.28 0.26 -16.61
N HIS A 52 1.54 -0.65 -17.55
CA HIS A 52 2.72 -1.52 -17.56
C HIS A 52 4.03 -0.75 -17.76
N HIS A 53 4.05 0.22 -18.67
CA HIS A 53 5.25 0.99 -19.03
C HIS A 53 5.37 2.28 -18.24
N LEU A 54 4.23 2.93 -18.01
CA LEU A 54 4.21 4.26 -17.37
C LEU A 54 3.81 4.17 -15.90
N GLY A 55 3.46 3.00 -15.38
CA GLY A 55 2.94 2.82 -14.04
C GLY A 55 1.55 3.41 -13.90
N ILE A 56 1.13 3.58 -12.64
CA ILE A 56 -0.19 4.05 -12.30
C ILE A 56 -0.10 5.28 -11.41
N ASN A 57 -0.97 6.25 -11.64
CA ASN A 57 -1.16 7.40 -10.76
C ASN A 57 -2.15 7.01 -9.66
N ALA A 58 -1.70 7.07 -8.40
CA ALA A 58 -2.61 7.10 -7.28
C ALA A 58 -2.85 8.53 -6.82
N ARG A 59 -4.11 8.85 -6.55
CA ARG A 59 -4.58 10.19 -6.24
C ARG A 59 -5.52 10.14 -5.05
N VAL A 60 -5.34 11.07 -4.12
CA VAL A 60 -6.31 11.35 -3.06
C VAL A 60 -6.77 12.79 -3.24
N ALA A 61 -8.07 12.99 -3.42
CA ALA A 61 -8.66 14.32 -3.47
C ALA A 61 -9.46 14.55 -2.19
N ARG A 62 -9.30 15.71 -1.55
CA ARG A 62 -10.04 16.10 -0.34
C ARG A 62 -10.35 17.60 -0.35
N TYR A 63 -11.15 18.07 0.59
CA TYR A 63 -11.25 19.49 0.90
C TYR A 63 -11.20 19.72 2.41
N PHE A 64 -10.73 20.90 2.80
CA PHE A 64 -10.85 21.43 4.15
C PHE A 64 -11.63 22.75 4.15
N SER A 65 -12.22 23.09 5.30
CA SER A 65 -12.88 24.37 5.52
C SER A 65 -11.84 25.41 5.92
N ALA A 66 -11.79 26.51 5.18
CA ALA A 66 -10.84 27.59 5.40
C ALA A 66 -11.54 28.83 5.96
N THR A 67 -10.83 29.63 6.77
CA THR A 67 -11.28 30.99 7.11
C THR A 67 -11.33 31.87 5.86
N SER A 68 -11.99 33.03 5.96
CA SER A 68 -12.00 33.98 4.84
C SER A 68 -10.59 34.44 4.46
N GLU A 69 -9.73 34.64 5.44
CA GLU A 69 -8.34 35.08 5.24
C GLU A 69 -7.51 33.97 4.57
N GLN A 70 -7.56 32.75 5.09
CA GLN A 70 -6.88 31.57 4.51
C GLN A 70 -7.31 31.33 3.06
N PHE A 71 -8.61 31.37 2.80
CA PHE A 71 -9.14 31.19 1.45
C PHE A 71 -8.64 32.28 0.50
N SER A 72 -8.67 33.54 0.94
CA SER A 72 -8.18 34.67 0.15
C SER A 72 -6.67 34.57 -0.10
N TYR A 73 -5.88 34.12 0.87
CA TYR A 73 -4.46 33.86 0.68
C TYR A 73 -4.22 32.82 -0.40
N VAL A 74 -4.83 31.64 -0.28
CA VAL A 74 -4.69 30.55 -1.27
C VAL A 74 -5.14 31.02 -2.65
N GLN A 75 -6.24 31.75 -2.72
CA GLN A 75 -6.74 32.30 -3.98
C GLN A 75 -5.74 33.27 -4.60
N ASN A 76 -5.18 34.21 -3.84
CA ASN A 76 -4.19 35.15 -4.38
C ASN A 76 -2.91 34.40 -4.80
N PHE A 77 -2.47 33.43 -4.00
CA PHE A 77 -1.29 32.61 -4.29
C PHE A 77 -1.42 31.90 -5.64
N ILE A 78 -2.59 31.28 -5.91
CA ILE A 78 -2.89 30.63 -7.20
C ILE A 78 -2.71 31.61 -8.38
N HIS A 79 -3.05 32.89 -8.17
CA HIS A 79 -2.83 33.94 -9.17
C HIS A 79 -1.42 34.55 -9.12
N ARG A 80 -0.45 33.88 -8.48
CA ARG A 80 0.94 34.32 -8.26
C ARG A 80 1.07 35.69 -7.59
N ARG A 81 0.10 36.05 -6.76
CA ARG A 81 0.10 37.30 -5.99
C ARG A 81 -0.03 37.00 -4.51
N LEU A 82 0.90 37.47 -3.71
CA LEU A 82 0.86 37.37 -2.27
C LEU A 82 0.35 38.68 -1.70
N LYS A 83 -0.32 38.58 -0.56
CA LYS A 83 -0.69 39.73 0.26
C LYS A 83 -0.16 39.48 1.67
N PRO A 84 0.10 40.56 2.44
CA PRO A 84 0.32 40.42 3.87
C PRO A 84 -0.79 39.56 4.49
N TYR A 85 -0.40 38.64 5.36
CA TYR A 85 -1.25 37.62 5.94
C TYR A 85 -1.00 37.55 7.45
N GLY A 86 -2.03 37.77 8.25
CA GLY A 86 -1.90 37.92 9.70
C GLY A 86 -0.89 39.00 10.13
N GLU A 87 -0.48 38.93 11.40
CA GLU A 87 0.48 39.87 12.00
C GLU A 87 1.95 39.47 11.77
N SER A 88 2.21 38.23 11.31
CA SER A 88 3.55 37.67 11.10
C SER A 88 3.97 37.57 9.63
N GLY A 89 3.28 38.29 8.74
CA GLY A 89 3.40 38.12 7.29
C GLY A 89 4.83 38.24 6.74
N LEU A 90 5.12 37.51 5.66
CA LEU A 90 6.34 37.69 4.87
C LEU A 90 6.54 39.17 4.52
N ALA A 91 7.72 39.69 4.84
CA ALA A 91 8.13 41.00 4.36
C ALA A 91 8.36 40.92 2.84
N PHE A 92 7.84 41.91 2.12
CA PHE A 92 8.11 42.09 0.70
C PHE A 92 9.00 43.33 0.50
N PRO A 93 9.97 43.28 -0.43
CA PRO A 93 10.30 42.17 -1.32
C PRO A 93 10.89 40.96 -0.59
N LEU A 94 10.67 39.75 -1.13
CA LEU A 94 11.27 38.52 -0.63
C LEU A 94 12.45 38.14 -1.51
N GLU A 95 13.64 38.08 -0.91
CA GLU A 95 14.88 37.72 -1.60
C GLU A 95 15.38 36.34 -1.17
N HIS A 96 15.94 35.59 -2.12
CA HIS A 96 16.59 34.32 -1.85
C HIS A 96 17.83 34.18 -2.74
N LYS A 97 19.01 34.04 -2.12
CA LYS A 97 20.31 33.98 -2.80
C LYS A 97 20.50 35.17 -3.76
N ASP A 98 20.29 36.38 -3.24
CA ASP A 98 20.44 37.66 -3.96
C ASP A 98 19.51 37.84 -5.17
N VAL A 99 18.42 37.07 -5.22
CA VAL A 99 17.40 37.16 -6.27
C VAL A 99 16.05 37.47 -5.64
N THR A 100 15.36 38.49 -6.16
CA THR A 100 13.98 38.81 -5.76
C THR A 100 13.03 37.73 -6.27
N VAL A 101 12.44 36.97 -5.34
CA VAL A 101 11.43 35.95 -5.64
C VAL A 101 10.03 36.54 -5.61
N VAL A 102 9.78 37.48 -4.69
CA VAL A 102 8.53 38.24 -4.59
C VAL A 102 8.88 39.72 -4.59
N ASP A 103 8.27 40.50 -5.49
CA ASP A 103 8.48 41.96 -5.52
C ASP A 103 7.76 42.68 -4.36
N GLY A 104 8.01 43.99 -4.24
CA GLY A 104 7.37 44.83 -3.22
C GLY A 104 5.84 44.91 -3.33
N ASP A 105 5.27 44.58 -4.51
CA ASP A 105 3.82 44.53 -4.75
C ASP A 105 3.21 43.15 -4.45
N GLY A 106 4.04 42.19 -4.03
CA GLY A 106 3.65 40.84 -3.69
C GLY A 106 3.59 39.87 -4.88
N ASN A 107 4.05 40.23 -6.08
CA ASN A 107 4.00 39.31 -7.22
C ASN A 107 5.19 38.34 -7.20
N ILE A 108 4.89 37.06 -7.38
CA ILE A 108 5.91 36.01 -7.50
C ILE A 108 6.53 36.09 -8.90
N GLN A 109 7.81 36.46 -8.96
CA GLN A 109 8.55 36.69 -10.20
C GLN A 109 8.49 35.48 -11.13
N LYS A 110 8.44 35.74 -12.45
CA LYS A 110 8.34 34.68 -13.46
C LYS A 110 9.61 33.83 -13.43
N GLY A 111 9.44 32.51 -13.46
CA GLY A 111 10.55 31.56 -13.36
C GLY A 111 11.08 31.33 -11.94
N MET A 112 10.63 32.12 -10.96
CA MET A 112 10.99 31.90 -9.55
C MET A 112 10.01 30.92 -8.90
N THR A 113 10.58 30.10 -8.01
CA THR A 113 9.84 29.13 -7.18
C THR A 113 9.67 29.72 -5.79
N PHE A 114 8.42 29.80 -5.34
CA PHE A 114 8.11 30.08 -3.95
C PHE A 114 8.18 28.77 -3.16
N TRP A 115 8.96 28.73 -2.08
CA TRP A 115 9.21 27.51 -1.30
C TRP A 115 8.16 27.26 -0.22
N TYR A 116 7.94 25.99 0.12
CA TYR A 116 6.93 25.58 1.11
C TYR A 116 7.16 26.24 2.48
N ASP A 117 8.41 26.37 2.88
CA ASP A 117 8.83 26.96 4.16
C ASP A 117 8.52 28.46 4.27
N TRP A 118 8.11 29.11 3.19
CA TRP A 118 7.68 30.50 3.21
C TRP A 118 6.18 30.66 3.41
N LEU A 119 5.39 29.58 3.34
CA LEU A 119 3.96 29.67 3.64
C LEU A 119 3.71 30.09 5.10
N PRO A 120 2.64 30.85 5.39
CA PRO A 120 2.22 31.16 6.75
C PRO A 120 2.07 29.90 7.61
N ALA A 121 2.44 30.01 8.89
CA ALA A 121 2.55 28.85 9.78
C ALA A 121 1.22 28.07 9.95
N ASP A 122 0.10 28.78 10.04
CA ASP A 122 -1.23 28.16 10.16
C ASP A 122 -1.64 27.43 8.87
N ILE A 123 -1.31 28.00 7.70
CA ILE A 123 -1.52 27.35 6.39
C ILE A 123 -0.63 26.12 6.27
N ARG A 124 0.65 26.20 6.66
CA ARG A 124 1.53 25.02 6.68
C ARG A 124 0.99 23.92 7.58
N GLN A 125 0.61 24.26 8.81
CA GLN A 125 0.07 23.28 9.77
C GLN A 125 -1.18 22.57 9.23
N ILE A 126 -2.10 23.31 8.61
CA ILE A 126 -3.28 22.72 7.97
C ILE A 126 -2.85 21.80 6.82
N LEU A 127 -1.94 22.24 5.96
CA LEU A 127 -1.46 21.45 4.83
C LEU A 127 -0.73 20.18 5.28
N GLU A 128 0.15 20.25 6.28
CA GLU A 128 0.85 19.11 6.87
C GLU A 128 -0.13 18.09 7.46
N GLN A 129 -1.12 18.56 8.21
CA GLN A 129 -2.16 17.68 8.74
C GLN A 129 -2.96 17.02 7.61
N GLN A 130 -3.42 17.80 6.63
CA GLN A 130 -4.21 17.25 5.52
C GLN A 130 -3.38 16.27 4.68
N GLU A 131 -2.13 16.60 4.39
CA GLU A 131 -1.19 15.76 3.65
C GLU A 131 -0.95 14.43 4.38
N SER A 132 -0.63 14.47 5.68
CA SER A 132 -0.44 13.27 6.50
C SER A 132 -1.68 12.37 6.48
N GLU A 133 -2.88 12.94 6.65
CA GLU A 133 -4.12 12.18 6.61
C GLU A 133 -4.43 11.60 5.21
N MET A 134 -4.15 12.35 4.14
CA MET A 134 -4.31 11.88 2.76
C MET A 134 -3.33 10.76 2.43
N TRP A 135 -2.10 10.86 2.94
CA TRP A 135 -1.07 9.85 2.78
C TRP A 135 -1.41 8.56 3.51
N HIS A 136 -1.87 8.68 4.76
CA HIS A 136 -2.34 7.53 5.53
C HIS A 136 -3.51 6.82 4.86
N GLU A 137 -4.48 7.56 4.30
CA GLU A 137 -5.59 6.97 3.54
C GLU A 137 -5.10 6.26 2.27
N LEU A 138 -4.16 6.85 1.54
CA LEU A 138 -3.60 6.23 0.35
C LEU A 138 -2.84 4.94 0.69
N PHE A 139 -1.99 4.98 1.71
CA PHE A 139 -1.18 3.83 2.13
C PHE A 139 -2.03 2.67 2.58
N ARG A 140 -3.02 2.95 3.43
CA ARG A 140 -4.00 1.96 3.85
C ARG A 140 -4.70 1.34 2.63
N PHE A 141 -5.10 2.17 1.67
CA PHE A 141 -5.74 1.66 0.46
C PHE A 141 -4.82 0.73 -0.35
N LEU A 142 -3.57 1.12 -0.57
CA LEU A 142 -2.59 0.33 -1.30
C LEU A 142 -2.23 -0.97 -0.57
N ARG A 143 -2.11 -0.96 0.76
CA ARG A 143 -1.88 -2.16 1.59
C ARG A 143 -3.04 -3.15 1.50
N LEU A 144 -4.26 -2.66 1.66
CA LEU A 144 -5.45 -3.49 1.48
C LEU A 144 -5.53 -4.08 0.06
N LEU A 145 -5.14 -3.30 -0.94
CA LEU A 145 -5.10 -3.74 -2.33
C LEU A 145 -4.05 -4.84 -2.55
N ARG A 146 -2.85 -4.66 -1.98
CA ARG A 146 -1.76 -5.65 -2.00
C ARG A 146 -2.17 -6.97 -1.36
N TRP A 147 -2.75 -6.90 -0.16
CA TRP A 147 -3.28 -8.07 0.54
C TRP A 147 -4.37 -8.77 -0.25
N HIS A 148 -5.39 -8.02 -0.69
CA HIS A 148 -6.52 -8.58 -1.43
C HIS A 148 -6.09 -9.25 -2.73
N GLN A 149 -5.06 -8.74 -3.40
CA GLN A 149 -4.67 -9.22 -4.72
C GLN A 149 -3.52 -10.23 -4.67
N ASN A 150 -2.92 -10.43 -3.50
CA ASN A 150 -1.72 -11.23 -3.33
C ASN A 150 -0.54 -10.81 -4.22
N GLU A 151 -0.46 -9.53 -4.57
CA GLU A 151 0.54 -9.02 -5.52
C GLU A 151 1.52 -8.11 -4.81
N PRO A 152 2.78 -8.53 -4.64
CA PRO A 152 3.78 -7.78 -3.88
C PRO A 152 4.36 -6.67 -4.74
N PHE A 153 3.76 -5.49 -4.66
CA PHE A 153 4.30 -4.26 -5.24
C PHE A 153 4.85 -3.32 -4.14
N PRO A 154 5.86 -2.49 -4.45
CA PRO A 154 6.38 -1.52 -3.50
C PRO A 154 5.35 -0.43 -3.22
N LEU A 155 5.24 -0.04 -1.94
CA LEU A 155 4.49 1.15 -1.59
C LEU A 155 5.28 2.39 -2.01
N PRO A 156 4.61 3.48 -2.46
CA PRO A 156 5.27 4.75 -2.77
C PRO A 156 6.10 5.23 -1.59
N LYS A 157 7.20 5.96 -1.82
CA LYS A 157 7.94 6.59 -0.72
C LYS A 157 7.20 7.82 -0.24
N GLN A 158 7.28 8.13 1.05
CA GLN A 158 6.60 9.30 1.64
C GLN A 158 6.99 10.64 1.03
N ASP A 159 8.13 10.71 0.35
CA ASP A 159 8.59 11.95 -0.31
C ASP A 159 8.37 11.94 -1.83
N ASP A 160 7.73 10.89 -2.39
CA ASP A 160 7.53 10.70 -3.83
C ASP A 160 6.11 11.09 -4.28
N HIS A 161 5.57 12.18 -3.73
CA HIS A 161 4.27 12.71 -4.14
C HIS A 161 4.31 14.22 -4.39
N SER A 162 3.35 14.67 -5.18
CA SER A 162 3.07 16.07 -5.42
C SER A 162 1.72 16.42 -4.81
N LEU A 163 1.69 17.52 -4.06
CA LEU A 163 0.46 18.07 -3.52
C LEU A 163 0.02 19.26 -4.38
N TYR A 164 -1.28 19.32 -4.67
CA TYR A 164 -1.90 20.39 -5.44
C TYR A 164 -3.06 20.96 -4.65
N TRP A 165 -3.39 22.22 -4.91
CA TRP A 165 -4.55 22.88 -4.33
C TRP A 165 -5.39 23.62 -5.37
N ARG A 166 -6.66 23.86 -5.03
CA ARG A 166 -7.53 24.76 -5.77
C ARG A 166 -8.59 25.38 -4.89
N THR A 167 -9.13 26.50 -5.35
CA THR A 167 -10.35 27.09 -4.80
C THR A 167 -11.52 26.81 -5.74
N ALA A 168 -12.76 27.00 -5.27
CA ALA A 168 -13.94 26.86 -6.13
C ALA A 168 -13.89 27.81 -7.35
N SER A 169 -13.23 28.96 -7.21
CA SER A 169 -13.11 30.01 -8.22
C SER A 169 -11.97 29.81 -9.22
N SER A 170 -10.96 28.97 -8.94
CA SER A 170 -9.80 28.84 -9.85
C SER A 170 -10.05 27.92 -11.04
N GLY A 171 -10.97 26.96 -10.93
CA GLY A 171 -11.30 26.02 -12.01
C GLY A 171 -10.25 24.93 -12.29
N HIS A 172 -8.98 25.13 -11.91
CA HIS A 172 -7.86 24.19 -12.07
C HIS A 172 -7.08 23.99 -10.76
N TYR A 173 -6.27 22.92 -10.71
CA TYR A 173 -5.36 22.62 -9.60
C TYR A 173 -3.96 23.17 -9.89
N ASP A 174 -3.41 23.91 -8.93
CA ASP A 174 -2.04 24.41 -8.95
C ASP A 174 -1.15 23.58 -8.05
N LEU A 175 0.10 23.40 -8.47
CA LEU A 175 1.11 22.71 -7.67
C LEU A 175 1.39 23.55 -6.41
N LEU A 176 1.41 22.91 -5.25
CA LEU A 176 1.89 23.55 -4.04
C LEU A 176 3.41 23.81 -4.15
N PRO A 177 3.92 24.83 -3.45
CA PRO A 177 5.35 25.02 -3.27
C PRO A 177 6.10 23.70 -3.02
N PRO A 178 7.15 23.39 -3.79
CA PRO A 178 7.88 22.15 -3.61
C PRO A 178 8.63 22.14 -2.26
N ARG A 179 8.73 20.96 -1.66
CA ARG A 179 9.72 20.67 -0.61
C ARG A 179 11.01 20.20 -1.30
N SER A 180 12.18 20.44 -0.69
CA SER A 180 13.43 19.89 -1.23
C SER A 180 13.48 18.38 -0.97
N SER A 181 13.41 17.54 -2.01
CA SER A 181 13.64 16.10 -1.89
C SER A 181 14.35 15.51 -3.12
N SER A 182 15.03 14.37 -2.93
CA SER A 182 15.84 13.65 -3.91
C SER A 182 15.26 12.23 -4.13
N PHE A 183 15.22 11.74 -5.38
CA PHE A 183 14.58 10.46 -5.76
C PHE A 183 15.56 9.37 -6.24
N SER A 184 15.24 8.08 -5.97
CA SER A 184 15.82 6.86 -6.60
C SER A 184 15.00 5.60 -6.26
N GLY A 185 14.75 4.69 -7.23
CA GLY A 185 14.16 3.35 -6.98
C GLY A 185 14.02 2.44 -8.24
N PRO A 186 14.14 1.09 -8.10
CA PRO A 186 14.03 0.09 -9.20
C PRO A 186 12.60 -0.46 -9.41
N THR A 187 12.36 -1.30 -10.45
CA THR A 187 11.04 -1.77 -10.98
C THR A 187 10.73 -3.30 -10.93
N LEU A 188 9.59 -3.79 -10.37
CA LEU A 188 8.97 -5.15 -10.46
C LEU A 188 7.41 -5.26 -10.22
N GLY A 189 6.72 -6.18 -10.95
CA GLY A 189 5.30 -6.22 -11.45
C GLY A 189 3.99 -6.09 -10.59
N GLY A 190 2.82 -6.25 -11.27
CA GLY A 190 1.53 -5.64 -10.85
C GLY A 190 0.25 -6.52 -10.77
N ILE A 191 -0.94 -5.87 -10.76
CA ILE A 191 -2.20 -6.33 -10.14
C ILE A 191 -3.34 -6.68 -11.12
N LYS A 192 -4.22 -7.62 -10.73
CA LYS A 192 -5.47 -7.96 -11.43
C LYS A 192 -6.70 -7.34 -10.75
N TRP A 193 -7.76 -7.00 -11.51
CA TRP A 193 -8.99 -6.41 -10.93
C TRP A 193 -10.26 -6.69 -11.76
N GLU A 194 -11.28 -7.29 -11.13
CA GLU A 194 -12.59 -7.64 -11.71
C GLU A 194 -13.79 -6.99 -10.96
N THR A 195 -15.02 -7.28 -11.36
CA THR A 195 -16.24 -6.64 -10.82
C THR A 195 -16.56 -7.09 -9.39
N ASP A 196 -16.32 -8.36 -9.06
CA ASP A 196 -16.57 -8.93 -7.72
C ASP A 196 -15.56 -8.39 -6.69
N ASP A 197 -14.29 -8.21 -7.08
CA ASP A 197 -13.25 -7.55 -6.27
C ASP A 197 -13.68 -6.17 -5.78
N GLN A 198 -14.52 -5.47 -6.57
CA GLN A 198 -15.00 -4.15 -6.18
C GLN A 198 -15.99 -4.20 -5.01
N ALA A 199 -16.82 -5.24 -4.90
CA ALA A 199 -17.74 -5.38 -3.79
C ALA A 199 -16.98 -5.77 -2.50
N GLU A 200 -16.05 -6.71 -2.62
CA GLU A 200 -15.26 -7.23 -1.50
C GLU A 200 -14.26 -6.18 -0.97
N MET A 201 -13.53 -5.51 -1.85
CA MET A 201 -12.68 -4.39 -1.45
C MET A 201 -13.49 -3.25 -0.83
N ARG A 202 -14.71 -2.96 -1.33
CA ARG A 202 -15.57 -1.95 -0.70
C ARG A 202 -15.96 -2.35 0.72
N ALA A 203 -16.20 -3.63 0.98
CA ALA A 203 -16.49 -4.14 2.32
C ALA A 203 -15.27 -3.98 3.25
N LEU A 204 -14.08 -4.42 2.81
CA LEU A 204 -12.82 -4.24 3.56
C LEU A 204 -12.52 -2.75 3.82
N TRP A 205 -12.64 -1.91 2.79
CA TRP A 205 -12.37 -0.48 2.89
C TRP A 205 -13.29 0.25 3.88
N ARG A 206 -14.56 -0.17 3.97
CA ARG A 206 -15.56 0.37 4.90
C ARG A 206 -15.32 -0.07 6.35
N SER A 207 -14.71 -1.24 6.56
CA SER A 207 -14.28 -1.66 7.89
C SER A 207 -13.21 -0.69 8.38
N LYS A 208 -13.41 -0.07 9.56
CA LYS A 208 -12.45 0.88 10.13
C LYS A 208 -11.21 0.21 10.72
N THR A 209 -11.28 -1.10 10.97
CA THR A 209 -10.23 -1.88 11.62
C THR A 209 -9.48 -2.79 10.66
N ALA A 210 -9.93 -2.92 9.41
CA ALA A 210 -9.23 -3.72 8.41
C ALA A 210 -7.94 -3.03 8.00
N GLU A 211 -6.82 -3.73 8.12
CA GLU A 211 -5.48 -3.38 7.67
C GLU A 211 -4.87 -4.64 7.05
N GLU A 212 -3.85 -4.50 6.20
CA GLU A 212 -3.04 -5.66 5.79
C GLU A 212 -2.37 -6.27 7.04
N PRO A 213 -2.56 -7.57 7.32
CA PRO A 213 -1.90 -8.20 8.46
C PRO A 213 -0.37 -8.14 8.31
N LEU A 214 0.36 -7.87 9.40
CA LEU A 214 1.83 -7.77 9.42
C LEU A 214 2.52 -8.98 8.76
N ALA A 215 1.95 -10.18 8.90
CA ALA A 215 2.46 -11.38 8.26
C ALA A 215 2.48 -11.28 6.71
N HIS A 216 1.44 -10.68 6.12
CA HIS A 216 1.38 -10.44 4.68
C HIS A 216 2.32 -9.32 4.24
N GLU A 217 2.51 -8.28 5.06
CA GLU A 217 3.52 -7.24 4.81
C GLU A 217 4.92 -7.87 4.73
N LEU A 218 5.31 -8.65 5.75
CA LEU A 218 6.62 -9.32 5.81
C LEU A 218 6.83 -10.31 4.66
N ARG A 219 5.79 -11.06 4.28
CA ARG A 219 5.85 -12.00 3.15
C ARG A 219 5.97 -11.27 1.81
N SER A 220 5.28 -10.15 1.64
CA SER A 220 5.40 -9.31 0.44
C SER A 220 6.79 -8.67 0.33
N GLU A 221 7.33 -8.16 1.42
CA GLU A 221 8.70 -7.62 1.45
C GLU A 221 9.76 -8.70 1.17
N ALA A 222 9.58 -9.91 1.72
CA ALA A 222 10.44 -11.05 1.43
C ALA A 222 10.44 -11.39 -0.07
N GLU A 223 9.28 -11.33 -0.73
CA GLU A 223 9.19 -11.53 -2.18
C GLU A 223 9.98 -10.48 -2.95
N LEU A 224 9.84 -9.20 -2.58
CA LEU A 224 10.50 -8.08 -3.27
C LEU A 224 12.03 -8.19 -3.22
N ILE A 225 12.59 -8.75 -2.16
CA ILE A 225 14.04 -8.83 -1.96
C ILE A 225 14.63 -10.21 -2.26
N LYS A 226 13.82 -11.20 -2.65
CA LYS A 226 14.27 -12.61 -2.75
C LYS A 226 15.47 -12.83 -3.67
N VAL A 227 15.53 -12.08 -4.77
CA VAL A 227 16.62 -12.17 -5.76
C VAL A 227 17.86 -11.43 -5.28
N THR A 228 17.70 -10.26 -4.65
CA THR A 228 18.80 -9.38 -4.27
C THR A 228 19.38 -9.71 -2.89
N SER A 229 18.60 -10.32 -2.02
CA SER A 229 18.95 -10.63 -0.62
C SER A 229 18.27 -11.93 -0.16
N PRO A 230 18.68 -13.09 -0.72
CA PRO A 230 18.03 -14.38 -0.48
C PRO A 230 18.02 -14.81 0.99
N ARG A 231 19.08 -14.46 1.74
CA ARG A 231 19.16 -14.74 3.17
C ARG A 231 18.12 -13.95 3.98
N SER A 232 18.02 -12.65 3.71
CA SER A 232 17.05 -11.77 4.36
C SER A 232 15.62 -12.17 4.00
N ALA A 233 15.38 -12.55 2.73
CA ALA A 233 14.09 -13.04 2.29
C ALA A 233 13.65 -14.29 3.06
N LEU A 234 14.54 -15.27 3.29
CA LEU A 234 14.22 -16.45 4.08
C LEU A 234 13.91 -16.11 5.55
N LEU A 235 14.70 -15.21 6.17
CA LEU A 235 14.44 -14.74 7.53
C LEU A 235 13.07 -14.04 7.64
N MET A 236 12.74 -13.19 6.67
CA MET A 236 11.46 -12.48 6.62
C MET A 236 10.28 -13.42 6.35
N ALA A 237 10.43 -14.40 5.45
CA ALA A 237 9.41 -15.41 5.18
C ALA A 237 9.11 -16.28 6.42
N ALA A 238 10.15 -16.70 7.16
CA ALA A 238 9.96 -17.44 8.41
C ALA A 238 9.29 -16.57 9.50
N SER A 239 9.68 -15.29 9.59
CA SER A 239 9.07 -14.33 10.51
C SER A 239 7.60 -14.06 10.16
N ALA A 240 7.27 -13.94 8.88
CA ALA A 240 5.90 -13.80 8.39
C ALA A 240 5.03 -14.98 8.83
N LEU A 241 5.54 -16.21 8.69
CA LEU A 241 4.84 -17.42 9.12
C LEU A 241 4.61 -17.43 10.64
N GLU A 242 5.63 -17.12 11.44
CA GLU A 242 5.54 -17.08 12.91
C GLU A 242 4.53 -16.01 13.38
N VAL A 243 4.65 -14.80 12.86
CA VAL A 243 3.77 -13.67 13.18
C VAL A 243 2.34 -13.97 12.73
N GLY A 244 2.15 -14.57 11.56
CA GLY A 244 0.83 -14.93 11.03
C GLY A 244 0.09 -15.93 11.91
N VAL A 245 0.76 -17.01 12.29
CA VAL A 245 0.16 -18.04 13.15
C VAL A 245 -0.16 -17.50 14.53
N LYS A 246 0.75 -16.73 15.14
CA LYS A 246 0.52 -16.09 16.45
C LYS A 246 -0.62 -15.07 16.40
N GLY A 247 -0.62 -14.22 15.38
CA GLY A 247 -1.66 -13.22 15.17
C GLY A 247 -3.02 -13.87 15.00
N HIS A 248 -3.11 -14.95 14.22
CA HIS A 248 -4.33 -15.72 14.05
C HIS A 248 -4.84 -16.28 15.38
N ILE A 249 -3.99 -17.01 16.12
CA ILE A 249 -4.34 -17.61 17.42
C ILE A 249 -4.85 -16.53 18.39
N SER A 250 -4.20 -15.37 18.41
CA SER A 250 -4.59 -14.27 19.29
C SER A 250 -5.96 -13.69 18.94
N ARG A 251 -6.34 -13.70 17.65
CA ARG A 251 -7.68 -13.29 17.21
C ARG A 251 -8.75 -14.33 17.51
N VAL A 252 -8.47 -15.62 17.33
CA VAL A 252 -9.47 -16.69 17.49
C VAL A 252 -9.56 -17.24 18.91
N ALA A 253 -8.50 -17.11 19.72
CA ALA A 253 -8.43 -17.53 21.11
C ALA A 253 -7.73 -16.46 21.98
N PRO A 254 -8.35 -15.28 22.20
CA PRO A 254 -7.73 -14.17 22.91
C PRO A 254 -7.28 -14.51 24.34
N VAL A 255 -7.95 -15.47 24.98
CA VAL A 255 -7.62 -15.94 26.34
C VAL A 255 -6.20 -16.53 26.43
N VAL A 256 -5.65 -17.03 25.32
CA VAL A 256 -4.27 -17.56 25.24
C VAL A 256 -3.28 -16.61 24.55
N GLU A 257 -3.70 -15.40 24.19
CA GLU A 257 -2.87 -14.40 23.50
C GLU A 257 -1.57 -14.13 24.27
N TRP A 258 -1.67 -13.91 25.58
CA TRP A 258 -0.50 -13.63 26.42
C TRP A 258 0.52 -14.79 26.37
N LEU A 259 0.06 -16.04 26.40
CA LEU A 259 0.92 -17.22 26.27
C LEU A 259 1.56 -17.32 24.88
N ALA A 260 0.81 -17.01 23.82
CA ALA A 260 1.29 -17.08 22.45
C ALA A 260 2.43 -16.09 22.14
N PHE A 261 2.41 -14.90 22.77
CA PHE A 261 3.42 -13.86 22.53
C PHE A 261 4.59 -13.86 23.53
N ASN A 262 4.39 -14.31 24.78
CA ASN A 262 5.38 -14.14 25.85
C ASN A 262 6.14 -15.41 26.23
N VAL A 263 5.75 -16.58 25.70
CA VAL A 263 6.46 -17.85 25.91
C VAL A 263 7.16 -18.24 24.59
N PRO A 264 8.36 -18.87 24.64
CA PRO A 264 8.96 -19.45 23.45
C PRO A 264 7.95 -20.36 22.74
N SER A 265 7.52 -19.95 21.55
CA SER A 265 6.45 -20.68 20.87
C SER A 265 6.94 -22.06 20.47
N PRO A 266 6.09 -23.09 20.61
CA PRO A 266 6.36 -24.38 19.99
C PRO A 266 6.65 -24.20 18.49
N PRO A 267 7.41 -25.12 17.86
CA PRO A 267 7.64 -25.08 16.43
C PRO A 267 6.34 -24.88 15.66
N VAL A 268 6.30 -23.89 14.74
CA VAL A 268 5.07 -23.43 14.10
C VAL A 268 4.27 -24.57 13.46
N HIS A 269 4.94 -25.53 12.82
CA HIS A 269 4.29 -26.71 12.22
C HIS A 269 3.50 -27.54 13.24
N LYS A 270 3.96 -27.65 14.49
CA LYS A 270 3.24 -28.35 15.56
C LYS A 270 2.01 -27.57 15.99
N VAL A 271 2.14 -26.25 16.13
CA VAL A 271 1.00 -25.38 16.46
C VAL A 271 -0.09 -25.50 15.39
N LEU A 272 0.29 -25.42 14.12
CA LEU A 272 -0.63 -25.56 12.99
C LEU A 272 -1.32 -26.93 12.92
N ARG A 273 -0.59 -28.02 13.22
CA ARG A 273 -1.11 -29.38 13.09
C ARG A 273 -1.89 -29.85 14.32
N ASP A 274 -1.37 -29.56 15.51
CA ASP A 274 -1.82 -30.18 16.75
C ASP A 274 -2.78 -29.27 17.53
N TYR A 275 -2.66 -27.95 17.39
CA TYR A 275 -3.41 -27.00 18.21
C TYR A 275 -4.48 -26.25 17.42
N LEU A 276 -4.18 -25.86 16.17
CA LEU A 276 -5.12 -25.11 15.34
C LEU A 276 -6.45 -25.86 15.09
N PRO A 277 -6.48 -27.19 14.83
CA PRO A 277 -7.74 -27.92 14.67
C PRO A 277 -8.64 -27.83 15.90
N ASP A 278 -8.05 -27.92 17.10
CA ASP A 278 -8.78 -27.90 18.37
C ASP A 278 -9.41 -26.52 18.62
N ILE A 279 -8.67 -25.43 18.35
CA ILE A 279 -9.21 -24.06 18.46
C ILE A 279 -10.43 -23.86 17.56
N HIS A 280 -10.39 -24.46 16.36
CA HIS A 280 -11.44 -24.31 15.35
C HIS A 280 -12.53 -25.39 15.44
N ALA A 281 -12.46 -26.32 16.41
CA ALA A 281 -13.44 -27.40 16.54
C ALA A 281 -14.88 -26.88 16.73
N SER A 282 -15.03 -25.71 17.38
CA SER A 282 -16.32 -25.04 17.60
C SER A 282 -16.65 -23.97 16.56
N ASN A 283 -15.77 -23.69 15.59
CA ASN A 283 -16.00 -22.63 14.61
C ASN A 283 -16.95 -23.07 13.50
N ALA A 284 -17.76 -22.13 13.01
CA ALA A 284 -18.76 -22.41 11.96
C ALA A 284 -18.12 -22.76 10.60
N ARG A 285 -16.91 -22.23 10.34
CA ARG A 285 -16.17 -22.49 9.12
C ARG A 285 -15.30 -23.73 9.30
N LYS A 286 -15.60 -24.78 8.52
CA LYS A 286 -14.90 -26.07 8.59
C LYS A 286 -13.79 -26.14 7.55
N LEU A 287 -12.58 -26.46 8.00
CA LEU A 287 -11.45 -26.84 7.15
C LEU A 287 -11.24 -28.35 7.28
N ASP A 288 -10.89 -29.01 6.18
CA ASP A 288 -10.49 -30.42 6.21
C ASP A 288 -9.02 -30.50 6.64
N TRP A 289 -8.80 -30.77 7.93
CA TRP A 289 -7.48 -30.76 8.56
C TRP A 289 -6.51 -31.80 7.98
N GLU A 290 -7.01 -32.94 7.52
CA GLU A 290 -6.17 -33.97 6.91
C GLU A 290 -5.63 -33.53 5.55
N LYS A 291 -6.39 -32.73 4.80
CA LYS A 291 -5.95 -32.18 3.51
C LYS A 291 -4.86 -31.11 3.63
N VAL A 292 -4.82 -30.35 4.73
CA VAL A 292 -3.81 -29.30 4.98
C VAL A 292 -2.58 -29.78 5.74
N LYS A 293 -2.64 -30.97 6.33
CA LYS A 293 -1.54 -31.56 7.12
C LYS A 293 -0.19 -31.55 6.39
N LYS A 294 -0.17 -31.84 5.09
CA LYS A 294 1.06 -31.78 4.28
C LYS A 294 1.59 -30.36 4.13
N LEU A 295 0.71 -29.37 3.93
CA LEU A 295 1.10 -27.97 3.87
C LEU A 295 1.73 -27.53 5.20
N PHE A 296 1.11 -27.89 6.32
CA PHE A 296 1.63 -27.56 7.65
C PHE A 296 2.94 -28.28 7.97
N ASN A 297 3.14 -29.50 7.48
CA ASN A 297 4.43 -30.19 7.60
C ASN A 297 5.52 -29.50 6.77
N SER A 298 5.20 -28.91 5.61
CA SER A 298 6.18 -28.13 4.84
C SER A 298 6.71 -26.92 5.61
N CYS A 299 5.94 -26.36 6.56
CA CYS A 299 6.41 -25.29 7.45
C CYS A 299 7.57 -25.71 8.34
N GLN A 300 7.72 -27.02 8.61
CA GLN A 300 8.88 -27.53 9.35
C GLN A 300 10.17 -27.22 8.58
N ILE A 301 10.17 -27.42 7.26
CA ILE A 301 11.33 -27.20 6.41
C ILE A 301 11.71 -25.71 6.40
N VAL A 302 10.72 -24.80 6.35
CA VAL A 302 10.95 -23.34 6.47
C VAL A 302 11.72 -23.01 7.76
N GLY A 303 11.27 -23.57 8.90
CA GLY A 303 11.92 -23.37 10.20
C GLY A 303 13.32 -23.98 10.29
N GLU A 304 13.51 -25.17 9.73
CA GLU A 304 14.82 -25.84 9.68
C GLU A 304 15.83 -25.05 8.85
N ASP A 305 15.44 -24.57 7.67
CA ASP A 305 16.32 -23.80 6.79
C ASP A 305 16.62 -22.41 7.38
N ARG A 306 15.65 -21.78 8.05
CA ARG A 306 15.89 -20.56 8.84
C ARG A 306 16.93 -20.80 9.92
N ASN A 307 16.83 -21.91 10.66
CA ASN A 307 17.79 -22.24 11.72
C ASN A 307 19.18 -22.54 11.15
N LYS A 308 19.28 -23.27 10.03
CA LYS A 308 20.55 -23.47 9.31
C LYS A 308 21.14 -22.14 8.86
N LEU A 309 20.34 -21.21 8.36
CA LEU A 309 20.82 -19.89 7.98
C LEU A 309 21.36 -19.12 9.19
N ALA A 310 20.59 -19.07 10.28
CA ALA A 310 20.94 -18.32 11.48
C ALA A 310 22.20 -18.86 12.18
N HIS A 311 22.40 -20.18 12.19
CA HIS A 311 23.48 -20.82 12.94
C HIS A 311 24.67 -21.27 12.10
N ALA A 312 24.46 -21.58 10.82
CA ALA A 312 25.47 -22.17 9.95
C ALA A 312 25.78 -21.32 8.69
N GLY A 313 25.19 -20.12 8.56
CA GLY A 313 25.45 -19.22 7.44
C GLY A 313 24.95 -19.72 6.07
N TYR A 314 24.02 -20.68 6.08
CA TYR A 314 23.37 -21.22 4.88
C TYR A 314 22.77 -20.11 4.01
N THR A 315 23.01 -20.20 2.71
CA THR A 315 22.36 -19.34 1.70
C THR A 315 21.44 -20.22 0.86
N PRO A 316 20.12 -20.01 0.92
CA PRO A 316 19.20 -20.75 0.05
C PRO A 316 19.36 -20.31 -1.40
N ASP A 317 19.17 -21.26 -2.32
CA ASP A 317 19.00 -20.94 -3.74
C ASP A 317 17.59 -20.37 -4.00
N GLN A 318 17.38 -19.85 -5.21
CA GLN A 318 16.14 -19.21 -5.60
C GLN A 318 14.94 -20.17 -5.54
N GLU A 319 15.13 -21.44 -5.93
CA GLU A 319 14.04 -22.43 -5.96
C GLU A 319 13.54 -22.76 -4.55
N VAL A 320 14.47 -22.88 -3.59
CA VAL A 320 14.16 -23.08 -2.17
C VAL A 320 13.38 -21.89 -1.61
N ILE A 321 13.80 -20.65 -1.91
CA ILE A 321 13.09 -19.45 -1.44
C ILE A 321 11.69 -19.37 -2.04
N ASP A 322 11.54 -19.61 -3.34
CA ASP A 322 10.24 -19.58 -4.01
C ASP A 322 9.29 -20.61 -3.39
N ARG A 323 9.79 -21.82 -3.10
CA ARG A 323 9.02 -22.88 -2.43
C ARG A 323 8.61 -22.48 -1.02
N HIS A 324 9.50 -21.84 -0.26
CA HIS A 324 9.21 -21.34 1.08
C HIS A 324 8.17 -20.21 1.04
N LEU A 325 8.32 -19.24 0.14
CA LEU A 325 7.36 -18.14 -0.03
C LEU A 325 5.97 -18.65 -0.43
N ILE A 326 5.88 -19.64 -1.34
CA ILE A 326 4.60 -20.30 -1.67
C ILE A 326 4.00 -20.98 -0.45
N THR A 327 4.81 -21.73 0.32
CA THR A 327 4.33 -22.43 1.53
C THR A 327 3.80 -21.44 2.56
N VAL A 328 4.53 -20.35 2.80
CA VAL A 328 4.12 -19.31 3.75
C VAL A 328 2.87 -18.60 3.25
N SER A 329 2.81 -18.18 1.99
CA SER A 329 1.63 -17.57 1.36
C SER A 329 0.39 -18.45 1.52
N ASP A 330 0.49 -19.74 1.19
CA ASP A 330 -0.63 -20.67 1.29
C ASP A 330 -1.16 -20.80 2.71
N VAL A 331 -0.27 -20.89 3.71
CA VAL A 331 -0.66 -20.94 5.11
C VAL A 331 -1.36 -19.64 5.53
N LEU A 332 -0.80 -18.47 5.19
CA LEU A 332 -1.40 -17.19 5.57
C LEU A 332 -2.81 -17.02 4.99
N TYR A 333 -3.03 -17.38 3.72
CA TYR A 333 -4.38 -17.33 3.14
C TYR A 333 -5.33 -18.40 3.69
N VAL A 334 -4.83 -19.56 4.12
CA VAL A 334 -5.65 -20.54 4.86
C VAL A 334 -6.09 -19.98 6.22
N LEU A 335 -5.23 -19.22 6.91
CA LEU A 335 -5.60 -18.56 8.16
C LEU A 335 -6.63 -17.44 7.91
N ASP A 336 -6.45 -16.62 6.88
CA ASP A 336 -7.43 -15.60 6.50
C ASP A 336 -8.78 -16.22 6.10
N TYR A 337 -8.76 -17.39 5.47
CA TYR A 337 -9.98 -18.15 5.19
C TYR A 337 -10.69 -18.50 6.48
N LEU A 338 -9.98 -19.05 7.47
CA LEU A 338 -10.54 -19.37 8.77
C LEU A 338 -11.09 -18.14 9.51
N GLU A 339 -10.58 -16.94 9.21
CA GLU A 339 -11.05 -15.65 9.74
C GLU A 339 -12.27 -15.07 9.00
N GLY A 340 -12.75 -15.75 7.94
CA GLY A 340 -13.99 -15.38 7.25
C GLY A 340 -13.78 -14.70 5.89
N HIS A 341 -12.55 -14.63 5.39
CA HIS A 341 -12.26 -14.07 4.07
C HIS A 341 -12.43 -15.14 2.98
N ASP A 342 -13.53 -15.13 2.23
CA ASP A 342 -13.78 -16.14 1.18
C ASP A 342 -12.92 -15.97 -0.07
N TRP A 343 -12.58 -14.73 -0.40
CA TRP A 343 -11.80 -14.34 -1.58
C TRP A 343 -10.39 -14.98 -1.61
N VAL A 344 -9.84 -15.29 -0.43
CA VAL A 344 -8.50 -15.86 -0.25
C VAL A 344 -8.32 -17.24 -0.87
N THR A 345 -9.43 -17.94 -1.13
CA THR A 345 -9.41 -19.28 -1.71
C THR A 345 -8.81 -19.29 -3.12
N GLU A 346 -8.80 -18.13 -3.80
CA GLU A 346 -8.18 -17.93 -5.11
C GLU A 346 -6.67 -17.68 -5.01
N HIS A 347 -6.15 -17.30 -3.84
CA HIS A 347 -4.76 -16.83 -3.68
C HIS A 347 -3.77 -17.88 -3.15
N VAL A 348 -4.26 -19.06 -2.72
CA VAL A 348 -3.40 -20.21 -2.45
C VAL A 348 -2.93 -20.88 -3.75
N SER A 349 -1.82 -21.62 -3.71
CA SER A 349 -1.27 -22.36 -4.83
C SER A 349 -2.24 -23.41 -5.39
N ASP A 350 -2.11 -23.75 -6.67
CA ASP A 350 -2.95 -24.77 -7.32
C ASP A 350 -2.89 -26.12 -6.57
N SER A 351 -1.73 -26.49 -6.02
CA SER A 351 -1.57 -27.71 -5.22
C SER A 351 -2.44 -27.70 -3.97
N THR A 352 -2.41 -26.60 -3.21
CA THR A 352 -3.18 -26.45 -1.97
C THR A 352 -4.67 -26.33 -2.28
N ARG A 353 -5.02 -25.55 -3.30
CA ARG A 353 -6.40 -25.34 -3.75
C ARG A 353 -7.09 -26.63 -4.18
N ASN A 354 -6.43 -27.41 -5.04
CA ASN A 354 -6.96 -28.67 -5.55
C ASN A 354 -7.19 -29.68 -4.42
N LYS A 355 -6.27 -29.73 -3.44
CA LYS A 355 -6.46 -30.58 -2.25
C LYS A 355 -7.70 -30.16 -1.49
N LEU A 356 -7.84 -28.87 -1.20
CA LEU A 356 -8.93 -28.31 -0.41
C LEU A 356 -10.29 -28.33 -1.13
N GLY A 357 -10.33 -28.64 -2.43
CA GLY A 357 -11.56 -28.58 -3.23
C GLY A 357 -12.08 -27.16 -3.39
N TRP A 358 -11.19 -26.17 -3.24
CA TRP A 358 -11.52 -24.76 -3.44
C TRP A 358 -11.63 -24.48 -4.94
N ARG A 359 -12.52 -23.54 -5.31
CA ARG A 359 -12.73 -23.18 -6.71
C ARG A 359 -11.40 -22.74 -7.31
N SER A 360 -11.05 -23.26 -8.49
CA SER A 360 -9.88 -22.82 -9.24
C SER A 360 -9.80 -21.29 -9.25
N ALA A 361 -8.60 -20.73 -9.06
CA ALA A 361 -8.40 -19.31 -9.26
C ALA A 361 -8.98 -18.96 -10.62
N ARG A 362 -9.74 -17.87 -10.65
CA ARG A 362 -10.31 -17.38 -11.91
C ARG A 362 -9.23 -17.16 -12.96
N ASN A 363 -7.96 -17.01 -12.52
CA ASN A 363 -6.78 -16.95 -13.38
C ASN A 363 -5.57 -17.66 -12.73
N PRO A 364 -5.07 -18.79 -13.28
CA PRO A 364 -3.83 -19.40 -12.83
C PRO A 364 -2.65 -18.46 -13.09
N ARG A 365 -1.73 -18.33 -12.13
CA ARG A 365 -0.47 -17.57 -12.29
C ARG A 365 0.36 -18.24 -13.39
N GLY A 366 0.24 -17.73 -14.61
CA GLY A 366 1.07 -18.13 -15.74
C GLY A 366 2.34 -17.28 -15.80
N PHE A 367 3.50 -17.91 -15.85
CA PHE A 367 4.71 -17.25 -16.34
C PHE A 367 4.54 -17.02 -17.84
N VAL A 368 4.36 -15.76 -18.26
CA VAL A 368 4.53 -15.41 -19.67
C VAL A 368 6.03 -15.26 -19.91
N LEU A 369 6.66 -16.31 -20.45
CA LEU A 369 7.97 -16.21 -21.09
C LEU A 369 7.81 -15.36 -22.36
N MET A 370 7.97 -14.03 -22.26
CA MET A 370 8.17 -13.21 -23.44
C MET A 370 9.54 -13.56 -24.03
N LYS A 371 9.56 -14.36 -25.11
CA LYS A 371 10.73 -14.46 -25.97
C LYS A 371 10.94 -13.09 -26.60
N SER A 372 11.94 -12.34 -26.14
CA SER A 372 12.52 -11.24 -26.91
C SER A 372 13.24 -11.84 -28.12
N GLY A 373 12.52 -12.03 -29.22
CA GLY A 373 13.12 -12.25 -30.52
C GLY A 373 13.75 -10.96 -31.04
N PRO A 374 14.86 -11.02 -31.79
CA PRO A 374 15.44 -9.82 -32.40
C PRO A 374 14.44 -9.26 -33.41
N SER A 375 14.13 -7.97 -33.27
CA SER A 375 13.41 -7.21 -34.28
C SER A 375 14.22 -7.17 -35.57
N ALA A 376 13.63 -7.68 -36.66
CA ALA A 376 14.11 -7.52 -38.03
C ALA A 376 13.89 -6.10 -38.53
#